data_AF-A0A4Z1CNT7-F1
#
_entry.id   AF-A0A4Z1CNT7-F1
#
_cell.length_a   1.000
_cell.length_b   1.000
_cell.length_c   1.000
_cell.angle_alpha   90.00
_cell.angle_beta   90.00
_cell.angle_gamma   90.00
#
_symmetry.space_group_name_H-M   'P 1'
#
loop_
_entity.id
_entity.type
_entity.pdbx_description
1 polymer ?
#
loop_
_entity_poly.entity_id
_entity_poly.type
_entity_poly.pdbx_seq_one_letter_code
_entity_poly.pdbx_strand_id
1 'polypeptide(L)'
;MFCTLHPERGPAPQPVVYAVTDDGHVGVPIDTVKPKRSSRLQREDNLAADPRGSLLVEHWDADDWSRLWWVRADCEHVPDPPAAVVEDLADRLARTVPQYADKPFHRVLVCRIVKVTGWAAAED
;
A
#
# COMPACT_ATOMS: atom_id res chain seq x y z
N MET A 1 -6.12 -0.73 -3.15
CA MET A 1 -6.22 -1.98 -2.38
C MET A 1 -4.85 -2.63 -2.31
N PHE A 2 -4.40 -3.08 -1.13
CA PHE A 2 -3.15 -3.83 -0.98
C PHE A 2 -3.47 -5.28 -0.62
N CYS A 3 -2.92 -6.21 -1.39
CA CYS A 3 -3.12 -7.64 -1.22
C CYS A 3 -1.82 -8.30 -0.75
N THR A 4 -1.93 -9.13 0.29
CA THR A 4 -0.86 -10.00 0.81
C THR A 4 -1.35 -11.44 0.74
N LEU A 5 -0.49 -12.42 1.04
CA LEU A 5 -0.87 -13.84 1.03
C LEU A 5 -0.96 -14.37 2.46
N HIS A 6 -2.15 -14.79 2.89
CA HIS A 6 -2.28 -15.58 4.10
C HIS A 6 -1.76 -17.01 3.83
N PRO A 7 -0.91 -17.58 4.70
CA PRO A 7 -0.26 -18.87 4.45
C PRO A 7 -1.25 -20.03 4.21
N GLU A 8 -2.42 -19.96 4.86
CA GLU A 8 -3.46 -21.00 4.71
C GLU A 8 -4.60 -20.63 3.76
N ARG A 9 -5.08 -19.36 3.77
CA ARG A 9 -6.29 -18.95 3.06
C ARG A 9 -6.01 -18.37 1.67
N GLY A 10 -4.76 -18.05 1.36
CA GLY A 10 -4.38 -17.38 0.11
C GLY A 10 -4.60 -15.86 0.15
N PRO A 11 -5.01 -15.23 -0.97
CA PRO A 11 -5.10 -13.76 -1.09
C PRO A 11 -5.88 -13.08 0.03
N ALA A 12 -5.28 -12.03 0.60
CA ALA A 12 -5.83 -11.23 1.69
C ALA A 12 -5.85 -9.74 1.31
N PRO A 13 -6.79 -9.30 0.46
CA PRO A 13 -6.92 -7.90 0.06
C PRO A 13 -7.46 -7.01 1.19
N GLN A 14 -6.89 -5.82 1.34
CA GLN A 14 -7.39 -4.79 2.26
C GLN A 14 -7.34 -3.39 1.63
N PRO A 15 -8.31 -2.50 1.95
CA PRO A 15 -8.16 -1.09 1.64
C PRO A 15 -7.04 -0.50 2.49
N VAL A 16 -6.18 0.29 1.85
CA VAL A 16 -5.07 0.97 2.50
C VAL A 16 -4.94 2.37 1.94
N VAL A 17 -4.48 3.27 2.81
CA VAL A 17 -3.77 4.48 2.39
C VAL A 17 -2.31 4.10 2.15
N TYR A 18 -1.63 4.84 1.29
CA TYR A 18 -0.25 4.57 0.93
C TYR A 18 0.47 5.86 0.53
N ALA A 19 1.79 5.80 0.53
CA ALA A 19 2.65 6.77 -0.14
C ALA A 19 3.67 6.02 -1.00
N VAL A 20 4.26 6.72 -1.97
CA VAL A 20 5.31 6.17 -2.84
C VAL A 20 6.49 7.14 -2.85
N THR A 21 7.69 6.63 -2.64
CA THR A 21 8.95 7.37 -2.79
C THR A 21 9.36 7.43 -4.26
N ASP A 22 10.23 8.37 -4.61
CA ASP A 22 10.66 8.57 -6.00
C ASP A 22 11.58 7.42 -6.49
N ASP A 23 12.23 6.70 -5.57
CA ASP A 23 13.04 5.51 -5.84
C ASP A 23 12.24 4.19 -5.86
N GLY A 24 10.91 4.28 -5.76
CA GLY A 24 10.00 3.16 -6.00
C GLY A 24 9.73 2.27 -4.79
N HIS A 25 9.67 2.83 -3.59
CA HIS A 25 9.15 2.17 -2.39
C HIS A 25 7.72 2.61 -2.10
N VAL A 26 6.85 1.65 -1.76
CA VAL A 26 5.49 1.87 -1.25
C VAL A 26 5.51 1.78 0.27
N GLY A 27 4.93 2.78 0.92
CA GLY A 27 4.68 2.79 2.36
C GLY A 27 3.21 2.61 2.68
N VAL A 28 2.87 1.62 3.51
CA VAL A 28 1.51 1.41 4.04
C VAL A 28 1.53 1.57 5.56
N PRO A 29 0.87 2.58 6.15
CA PRO A 29 0.95 2.83 7.58
C PRO A 29 0.11 1.83 8.39
N ILE A 30 0.64 1.51 9.56
CA ILE A 30 -0.06 0.96 10.71
C ILE A 30 -0.20 2.12 11.70
N ASP A 31 -1.35 2.79 11.65
CA ASP A 31 -1.62 4.00 12.44
C ASP A 31 -2.26 3.71 13.82
N THR A 32 -2.38 4.72 14.67
CA THR A 32 -3.18 4.68 15.90
C THR A 32 -4.54 5.36 15.76
N VAL A 33 -4.78 6.06 14.64
CA VAL A 33 -6.03 6.79 14.33
C VAL A 33 -7.21 5.84 14.13
N LYS A 34 -6.99 4.74 13.41
CA LYS A 34 -8.03 3.73 13.15
C LYS A 34 -8.00 2.73 14.32
N PRO A 35 -9.08 2.57 15.10
CA PRO A 35 -9.13 1.60 16.18
C PRO A 35 -8.86 0.19 15.65
N LYS A 36 -7.88 -0.50 16.24
CA LYS A 36 -7.53 -1.88 15.89
C LYS A 36 -7.56 -2.72 17.15
N ARG A 37 -8.02 -3.98 17.04
CA ARG A 37 -7.99 -4.92 18.17
C ARG A 37 -6.56 -5.30 18.58
N SER A 38 -5.59 -5.12 17.68
CA SER A 38 -4.16 -5.39 17.88
C SER A 38 -3.34 -4.36 17.08
N SER A 39 -2.16 -3.98 17.59
CA SER A 39 -1.19 -3.18 16.84
C SER A 39 -0.43 -4.02 15.80
N ARG A 40 -0.19 -5.31 16.08
CA ARG A 40 0.32 -6.27 15.10
C ARG A 40 -0.84 -6.81 14.27
N LEU A 41 -0.80 -6.56 12.97
CA LEU A 41 -1.84 -6.92 12.03
C LEU A 41 -1.47 -8.18 11.25
N GLN A 42 -2.48 -8.98 10.88
CA GLN A 42 -2.30 -10.19 10.06
C GLN A 42 -1.46 -9.95 8.78
N ARG A 43 -1.55 -8.76 8.19
CA ARG A 43 -0.77 -8.40 6.98
C ARG A 43 0.74 -8.40 7.23
N GLU A 44 1.19 -8.15 8.46
CA GLU A 44 2.61 -8.23 8.84
C GLU A 44 3.06 -9.69 8.87
N ASP A 45 2.27 -10.57 9.47
CA ASP A 45 2.55 -12.00 9.51
C ASP A 45 2.51 -12.61 8.11
N ASN A 46 1.58 -12.16 7.26
CA ASN A 46 1.53 -12.54 5.85
C ASN A 46 2.82 -12.15 5.12
N LEU A 47 3.28 -10.90 5.26
CA LEU A 47 4.50 -10.42 4.59
C LEU A 47 5.79 -11.03 5.15
N ALA A 48 5.79 -11.45 6.41
CA ALA A 48 6.89 -12.20 6.99
C ALA A 48 6.96 -13.64 6.45
N ALA A 49 5.82 -14.26 6.15
CA ALA A 49 5.74 -15.59 5.57
C ALA A 49 6.00 -15.60 4.05
N ASP A 50 5.51 -14.59 3.34
CA ASP A 50 5.71 -14.39 1.90
C ASP A 50 5.86 -12.89 1.62
N PRO A 51 7.04 -12.41 1.17
CA PRO A 51 7.27 -10.99 1.01
C PRO A 51 6.47 -10.37 -0.13
N ARG A 52 5.81 -11.16 -0.98
CA ARG A 52 5.09 -10.66 -2.15
C ARG A 52 3.78 -10.00 -1.76
N GLY A 53 3.55 -8.82 -2.35
CA GLY A 53 2.28 -8.11 -2.27
C GLY A 53 1.91 -7.47 -3.60
N SER A 54 0.68 -6.99 -3.69
CA SER A 54 0.20 -6.24 -4.86
C SER A 54 -0.62 -5.04 -4.40
N LEU A 55 -0.25 -3.84 -4.87
CA LEU A 55 -1.04 -2.62 -4.69
C LEU A 55 -1.80 -2.33 -5.98
N LEU A 56 -3.12 -2.39 -5.93
CA LEU A 56 -4.02 -1.96 -7.00
C LEU A 56 -4.57 -0.57 -6.70
N VAL A 57 -4.46 0.33 -7.66
CA VAL A 57 -5.12 1.64 -7.68
C VAL A 57 -6.01 1.66 -8.91
N GLU A 58 -7.26 2.08 -8.75
CA GLU A 58 -8.24 2.08 -9.82
C GLU A 58 -9.05 3.37 -9.78
N HIS A 59 -9.60 3.71 -10.95
CA HIS A 59 -10.66 4.67 -11.08
C HIS A 59 -11.87 3.97 -11.70
N TRP A 60 -12.94 3.97 -10.93
CA TRP A 60 -14.23 3.45 -11.35
C TRP A 60 -15.21 4.59 -11.55
N ASP A 61 -15.86 4.62 -12.71
CA ASP A 61 -16.93 5.55 -13.05
C ASP A 61 -18.12 4.71 -13.55
N ALA A 62 -19.24 4.80 -12.83
CA ALA A 62 -20.42 3.98 -13.13
C ALA A 62 -21.18 4.49 -14.37
N ASP A 63 -21.02 5.77 -14.71
CA ASP A 63 -21.77 6.45 -15.77
C ASP A 63 -20.95 6.58 -17.06
N ASP A 64 -19.62 6.66 -16.97
CA ASP A 64 -18.73 6.82 -18.12
C ASP A 64 -17.58 5.80 -18.14
N TRP A 65 -17.77 4.70 -18.88
CA TRP A 65 -16.78 3.62 -18.95
C TRP A 65 -15.54 3.96 -19.77
N SER A 66 -15.56 5.05 -20.56
CA SER A 66 -14.38 5.53 -21.27
C SER A 66 -13.31 6.09 -20.31
N ARG A 67 -13.68 6.35 -19.06
CA ARG A 67 -12.79 6.89 -18.02
C ARG A 67 -12.17 5.83 -17.13
N LEU A 68 -12.55 4.55 -17.28
CA LEU A 68 -12.04 3.47 -16.43
C LEU A 68 -10.53 3.29 -16.63
N TRP A 69 -9.81 3.15 -15.52
CA TRP A 69 -8.40 2.77 -15.55
C TRP A 69 -7.98 2.08 -14.26
N TRP A 70 -6.91 1.32 -14.34
CA TRP A 70 -6.23 0.78 -13.17
C TRP A 70 -4.72 0.72 -13.37
N VAL A 71 -4.00 0.79 -12.25
CA VAL A 71 -2.56 0.58 -12.16
C VAL A 71 -2.31 -0.42 -11.03
N ARG A 72 -1.53 -1.45 -11.32
CA ARG A 72 -1.10 -2.46 -10.35
C ARG A 72 0.42 -2.43 -10.21
N ALA A 73 0.87 -2.23 -8.99
CA ALA A 73 2.26 -2.43 -8.59
C ALA A 73 2.38 -3.81 -7.93
N ASP A 74 3.18 -4.69 -8.52
CA ASP A 74 3.68 -5.89 -7.85
C ASP A 74 4.82 -5.44 -6.93
N CYS A 75 4.81 -5.88 -5.68
CA CYS A 75 5.70 -5.38 -4.63
C CYS A 75 6.36 -6.52 -3.84
N GLU A 76 7.52 -6.25 -3.27
CA GLU A 76 8.21 -7.13 -2.32
C GLU A 76 8.49 -6.39 -1.01
N HIS A 77 8.13 -6.98 0.13
CA HIS A 77 8.32 -6.39 1.45
C HIS A 77 9.80 -6.26 1.79
N VAL A 78 10.15 -5.12 2.39
CA VAL A 78 11.46 -4.84 2.95
C VAL A 78 11.35 -4.91 4.48
N PRO A 79 11.83 -5.98 5.14
CA PRO A 79 11.65 -6.18 6.58
C PRO A 79 12.33 -5.10 7.44
N ASP A 80 13.54 -4.71 7.05
CA ASP A 80 14.38 -3.73 7.75
C ASP A 80 14.76 -2.58 6.80
N PRO A 81 13.80 -1.71 6.42
CA PRO A 81 14.05 -0.65 5.46
C PRO A 81 14.96 0.43 6.06
N PRO A 82 15.75 1.14 5.24
CA PRO A 82 16.54 2.28 5.72
C PRO A 82 15.64 3.34 6.38
N ALA A 83 16.09 3.90 7.51
CA ALA A 83 15.31 4.89 8.26
C ALA A 83 14.90 6.10 7.41
N ALA A 84 15.75 6.53 6.48
CA ALA A 84 15.45 7.63 5.56
C ALA A 84 14.25 7.33 4.63
N VAL A 85 14.10 6.07 4.19
CA VAL A 85 12.95 5.65 3.36
C VAL A 85 11.66 5.67 4.18
N VAL A 86 11.71 5.20 5.42
CA VAL A 86 10.57 5.24 6.34
C VAL A 86 10.14 6.68 6.63
N GLU A 87 11.10 7.57 6.87
CA GLU A 87 10.83 8.98 7.16
C GLU A 87 10.20 9.70 5.96
N ASP A 88 10.74 9.53 4.75
CA ASP A 88 10.17 10.12 3.53
C ASP A 88 8.73 9.63 3.28
N LEU A 89 8.48 8.33 3.47
CA LEU A 89 7.13 7.78 3.37
C LEU A 89 6.17 8.37 4.42
N ALA A 90 6.61 8.49 5.68
CA ALA A 90 5.81 9.08 6.74
C ALA A 90 5.50 10.55 6.46
N ASP A 91 6.48 11.31 5.97
CA ASP A 91 6.35 12.69 5.53
C ASP A 91 5.33 12.85 4.38
N ARG A 92 5.42 11.99 3.36
CA ARG A 92 4.46 11.98 2.24
C ARG A 92 3.05 11.65 2.70
N LEU A 93 2.89 10.67 3.58
CA LEU A 93 1.59 10.33 4.18
C LEU A 93 1.01 11.51 4.97
N ALA A 94 1.81 12.17 5.80
CA ALA A 94 1.37 13.32 6.60
C ALA A 94 0.93 14.51 5.73
N ARG A 95 1.61 14.76 4.59
CA ARG A 95 1.24 15.83 3.64
C ARG A 95 -0.05 15.55 2.88
N THR A 96 -0.31 14.29 2.54
CA THR A 96 -1.41 13.92 1.63
C THR A 96 -2.68 13.47 2.35
N VAL A 97 -2.58 13.07 3.62
CA VAL A 97 -3.69 12.58 4.42
C VAL A 97 -3.83 13.43 5.68
N PRO A 98 -4.82 14.33 5.76
CA PRO A 98 -4.96 15.27 6.88
C PRO A 98 -4.98 14.62 8.27
N GLN A 99 -5.54 13.42 8.38
CA GLN A 99 -5.59 12.65 9.63
C GLN A 99 -4.21 12.17 10.12
N TYR A 100 -3.17 12.30 9.31
CA TYR A 100 -1.81 11.86 9.61
C TYR A 100 -0.80 13.01 9.76
N ALA A 101 -1.26 14.26 9.88
CA ALA A 101 -0.39 15.43 10.00
C ALA A 101 0.69 15.26 11.10
N ASP A 102 0.31 14.71 12.25
CA ASP A 102 1.21 14.49 13.40
C ASP A 102 1.93 13.12 13.35
N LYS A 103 1.94 12.44 12.20
CA LYS A 103 2.52 11.11 11.98
C LYS A 103 2.16 10.09 13.08
N PRO A 104 0.87 9.81 13.33
CA PRO A 104 0.42 8.87 14.36
C PRO A 104 0.64 7.40 13.94
N PHE A 105 1.85 7.07 13.51
CA PHE A 105 2.23 5.76 12.97
C PHE A 105 2.94 4.95 14.04
N HIS A 106 2.43 3.75 14.32
CA HIS A 106 3.19 2.74 15.04
C HIS A 106 4.31 2.19 14.14
N ARG A 107 4.01 1.99 12.86
CA ARG A 107 4.94 1.44 11.86
C ARG A 107 4.49 1.85 10.46
N VAL A 108 5.43 1.94 9.53
CA VAL A 108 5.14 1.98 8.09
C VAL A 108 5.67 0.68 7.49
N LEU A 109 4.79 -0.11 6.87
CA LEU A 109 5.20 -1.27 6.09
C LEU A 109 5.78 -0.78 4.77
N VAL A 110 7.03 -1.13 4.51
CA VAL A 110 7.75 -0.72 3.31
C VAL A 110 7.84 -1.90 2.34
N CYS A 111 7.51 -1.66 1.08
CA CYS A 111 7.70 -2.64 0.01
C CYS A 111 8.37 -1.96 -1.19
N ARG A 112 9.27 -2.65 -1.88
CA ARG A 112 9.83 -2.20 -3.16
C ARG A 112 8.87 -2.57 -4.28
N ILE A 113 8.60 -1.64 -5.20
CA ILE A 113 7.87 -1.91 -6.43
C ILE A 113 8.78 -2.68 -7.38
N VAL A 114 8.40 -3.92 -7.72
CA VAL A 114 9.18 -4.76 -8.65
C VAL A 114 8.68 -4.67 -10.09
N LYS A 115 7.38 -4.44 -10.27
CA LYS A 115 6.76 -4.29 -11.57
C LYS A 115 5.55 -3.38 -11.49
N VAL A 116 5.37 -2.55 -12.50
CA VAL A 116 4.13 -1.78 -12.71
C VAL A 116 3.46 -2.28 -13.98
N THR A 117 2.16 -2.50 -13.89
CA THR A 117 1.28 -2.79 -15.02
C THR A 117 0.04 -1.93 -14.92
N GLY A 118 -0.58 -1.61 -16.04
CA GLY A 118 -1.79 -0.80 -16.04
C GLY A 118 -2.59 -1.00 -17.31
N TRP A 119 -3.83 -0.57 -17.23
CA TRP A 119 -4.74 -0.46 -18.36
C TRP A 119 -5.60 0.79 -18.17
N ALA A 120 -5.95 1.43 -19.26
CA ALA A 120 -6.96 2.45 -19.31
C ALA A 120 -7.88 2.14 -20.49
N ALA A 121 -9.16 2.49 -20.36
CA ALA A 121 -10.05 2.55 -21.50
C ALA A 121 -9.45 3.48 -22.55
N ALA A 122 -9.50 3.04 -23.80
CA ALA A 122 -9.16 3.84 -24.96
C ALA A 122 -10.40 3.90 -25.85
N GLU A 123 -10.65 5.05 -26.45
CA GLU A 123 -11.56 5.12 -27.60
C GLU A 123 -10.86 4.43 -28.79
N ASP A 124 -11.64 3.71 -29.61
CA ASP A 124 -11.16 3.10 -30.86
C ASP A 124 -10.71 4.17 -31.89
#